data_AF-A0A0K1PX07-F1
#
_entry.id   AF-A0A0K1PX07-F1
#
_cell.length_a   1.000
_cell.length_b   1.000
_cell.length_c   1.000
_cell.angle_alpha   90.00
_cell.angle_beta   90.00
_cell.angle_gamma   90.00
#
_symmetry.space_group_name_H-M   'P 1'
#
loop_
_entity.id
_entity.type
_entity.pdbx_description
1 polymer ?
#
loop_
_entity_poly.entity_id
_entity_poly.type
_entity_poly.pdbx_seq_one_letter_code
_entity_poly.pdbx_strand_id
1 'polypeptide(L)' 'MSTDAVVQRLATAAGGLGSCADYLFQTRDGLRSHGIPDAALEQLAEQVEHALTMS' A
#
# COMPACT_ATOMS: atom_id res chain seq x y z
N MET A 1 6.50 4.34 -15.47
CA MET A 1 6.65 5.08 -14.19
C MET A 1 7.63 4.33 -13.32
N SER A 2 8.47 5.00 -12.53
CA SER A 2 9.36 4.32 -11.57
C SER A 2 8.57 3.78 -10.37
N THR A 3 9.13 2.80 -9.67
CA THR A 3 8.56 2.26 -8.42
C THR A 3 8.31 3.38 -7.41
N ASP A 4 9.27 4.29 -7.20
CA ASP A 4 9.14 5.41 -6.27
C ASP A 4 7.95 6.33 -6.61
N ALA A 5 7.71 6.57 -7.91
CA ALA A 5 6.59 7.38 -8.36
C ALA A 5 5.23 6.70 -8.16
N VAL A 6 5.21 5.37 -8.07
CA VAL A 6 4.03 4.58 -7.69
C VAL A 6 3.83 4.62 -6.19
N VAL A 7 4.88 4.36 -5.40
CA VAL A 7 4.85 4.41 -3.93
C VAL A 7 4.36 5.77 -3.44
N GLN A 8 4.90 6.87 -3.96
CA GLN A 8 4.48 8.22 -3.57
C GLN A 8 3.00 8.48 -3.89
N ARG A 9 2.51 7.98 -5.03
CA ARG A 9 1.10 8.12 -5.39
C ARG A 9 0.20 7.31 -4.48
N LEU A 10 0.56 6.06 -4.18
CA LEU A 10 -0.21 5.22 -3.27
C LEU A 10 -0.24 5.81 -1.85
N ALA A 11 0.86 6.41 -1.39
CA ALA A 11 0.94 7.05 -0.08
C ALA A 11 0.04 8.30 0.03
N THR A 12 -0.13 9.08 -1.04
CA THR A 12 -0.76 10.42 -0.95
C THR A 12 -2.10 10.55 -1.65
N ALA A 13 -2.44 9.66 -2.58
CA ALA A 13 -3.69 9.75 -3.33
C ALA A 13 -4.89 9.32 -2.47
N ALA A 14 -5.94 10.13 -2.50
CA ALA A 14 -7.23 9.83 -1.91
C ALA A 14 -8.36 10.29 -2.85
N GLY A 15 -9.50 9.58 -2.81
CA GLY A 15 -10.67 9.87 -3.62
C GLY A 15 -11.97 9.56 -2.89
N GLY A 16 -13.08 9.46 -3.62
CA GLY A 16 -14.42 9.24 -3.05
C GLY A 16 -14.61 7.94 -2.25
N LEU A 17 -13.66 7.00 -2.36
CA LEU A 17 -13.65 5.72 -1.63
C LEU A 17 -12.64 5.69 -0.47
N GLY A 18 -11.88 6.76 -0.25
CA GLY A 18 -10.80 6.83 0.75
C GLY A 18 -9.40 6.90 0.15
N SER A 19 -8.40 6.67 1.00
CA SER A 19 -6.97 6.68 0.65
C SER A 19 -6.57 5.41 -0.12
N CYS A 20 -5.68 5.57 -1.10
CA CYS A 20 -5.05 4.42 -1.75
C CYS A 20 -4.21 3.59 -0.76
N ALA A 21 -3.58 4.22 0.23
CA ALA A 21 -2.80 3.53 1.25
C ALA A 21 -3.71 2.64 2.12
N ASP A 22 -4.85 3.16 2.57
CA ASP A 22 -5.80 2.38 3.36
C ASP A 22 -6.30 1.15 2.61
N TYR A 23 -6.63 1.31 1.32
CA TYR A 23 -7.05 0.21 0.47
C TYR A 23 -5.96 -0.86 0.31
N LEU A 24 -4.69 -0.42 0.10
CA LEU A 24 -3.54 -1.31 0.01
C LEU A 24 -3.37 -2.13 1.30
N PHE A 25 -3.39 -1.48 2.46
CA PHE A 25 -3.21 -2.14 3.76
C PHE A 25 -4.35 -3.09 4.07
N GLN A 26 -5.60 -2.70 3.83
CA GLN A 26 -6.76 -3.59 4.00
C GLN A 26 -6.67 -4.82 3.09
N THR A 27 -6.17 -4.66 1.86
CA THR A 27 -5.99 -5.79 0.94
C THR A 27 -4.91 -6.75 1.44
N ARG A 28 -3.75 -6.23 1.84
CA ARG A 28 -2.67 -7.03 2.44
C ARG A 28 -3.17 -7.81 3.65
N ASP A 29 -3.82 -7.11 4.59
CA ASP A 29 -4.29 -7.70 5.84
C ASP A 29 -5.38 -8.75 5.58
N GLY A 30 -6.26 -8.50 4.61
CA GLY A 30 -7.24 -9.46 4.13
C GLY A 30 -6.59 -10.74 3.62
N LEU A 31 -5.65 -10.64 2.66
CA LEU A 31 -4.93 -11.81 2.13
C LEU A 31 -4.21 -12.59 3.23
N ARG A 32 -3.50 -11.87 4.13
CA ARG A 32 -2.81 -12.47 5.27
C ARG A 32 -3.77 -13.23 6.18
N SER A 33 -4.92 -12.65 6.50
CA SER A 33 -5.94 -13.29 7.36
C SER A 33 -6.53 -14.56 6.74
N HIS A 34 -6.55 -14.64 5.41
CA HIS A 34 -7.00 -15.82 4.67
C HIS A 34 -5.88 -16.84 4.38
N GLY A 35 -4.65 -16.60 4.86
CA GLY A 35 -3.51 -17.47 4.61
C GLY A 35 -3.04 -17.48 3.16
N ILE A 36 -3.32 -16.40 2.41
CA ILE A 36 -2.92 -16.23 1.01
C ILE A 36 -1.62 -15.43 0.99
N PRO A 37 -0.46 -16.05 0.68
CA PRO A 37 0.81 -15.34 0.62
C PRO A 37 0.90 -14.49 -0.66
N ASP A 38 1.22 -13.21 -0.51
CA ASP A 38 1.56 -12.32 -1.62
C ASP A 38 2.76 -11.44 -1.23
N ALA A 39 3.97 -11.92 -1.53
CA ALA A 39 5.20 -11.23 -1.16
C ALA A 39 5.36 -9.87 -1.85
N ALA A 40 4.81 -9.70 -3.06
CA ALA A 40 4.90 -8.44 -3.78
C ALA A 40 4.01 -7.37 -3.12
N LEU A 41 2.81 -7.77 -2.68
CA LEU A 41 1.91 -6.87 -1.96
C LEU A 41 2.44 -6.50 -0.57
N GLU A 42 3.06 -7.45 0.13
CA GLU A 42 3.74 -7.21 1.41
C GLU A 42 4.85 -6.16 1.26
N GLN A 43 5.75 -6.35 0.28
CA GLN A 43 6.82 -5.40 -0.02
C GLN A 43 6.31 -4.01 -0.42
N LEU A 44 5.25 -3.96 -1.23
CA LEU A 44 4.66 -2.70 -1.64
C LEU A 44 4.05 -1.95 -0.45
N ALA A 45 3.35 -2.66 0.44
CA ALA A 45 2.77 -2.08 1.64
C ALA A 45 3.85 -1.51 2.58
N GLU A 46 4.95 -2.25 2.80
CA GLU A 46 6.09 -1.76 3.58
C GLU A 46 6.68 -0.47 2.98
N GLN A 47 6.88 -0.43 1.66
CA GLN A 47 7.39 0.78 0.97
C GLN A 47 6.47 1.99 1.15
N VAL A 48 5.16 1.79 1.09
CA VAL A 48 4.17 2.86 1.28
C VAL A 48 4.10 3.30 2.75
N GLU A 49 4.18 2.37 3.72
CA GLU A 49 4.29 2.71 5.15
C GLU A 49 5.52 3.58 5.44
N HIS A 50 6.68 3.20 4.88
CA HIS A 50 7.89 4.00 4.98
C HIS A 50 7.69 5.42 4.42
N ALA A 51 7.11 5.55 3.23
CA ALA A 51 6.87 6.86 2.62
C ALA A 51 5.92 7.76 3.44
N LEU A 52 4.91 7.18 4.10
CA LEU A 52 3.98 7.90 4.99
C LEU A 52 4.67 8.43 6.25
N THR A 53 5.60 7.67 6.83
CA THR A 53 6.33 8.10 8.05
C THR A 53 7.38 9.17 7.80
N MET A 54 7.79 9.36 6.54
CA MET A 54 8.79 10.38 6.14
C MET A 54 8.17 11.68 5.60
N SER A 55 6.83 11.75 5.54
CA SER A 55 6.06 12.92 5.05
C SER A 55 5.58 13.80 6.20
#